data_AF-A0A7Y3DAM8-F1
#
_entry.id   AF-A0A7Y3DAM8-F1
#
_cell.length_a   1.000
_cell.length_b   1.000
_cell.length_c   1.000
_cell.angle_alpha   90.00
_cell.angle_beta   90.00
_cell.angle_gamma   90.00
#
_symmetry.space_group_name_H-M   'P 1'
#
loop_
_entity.id
_entity.type
_entity.pdbx_description
1 polymer ?
#
loop_
_entity_poly.entity_id
_entity_poly.type
_entity_poly.pdbx_seq_one_letter_code
_entity_poly.pdbx_strand_id
1 'polypeptide(L)'
;MIGLAMLLLLAPAVHAESTKRTPQRTSPEAGDRDAAVPTVPQLPGAALEGTKAGSKATQPRAITPPKTTGATERQKAVAPPRGSEPPDRSVPTASPPAPPPLKAQGEVCHFNDQCGSGFCVDGLCCNTQCRGACEACSIYHGGQQQGVCTPLVPGSLERGC
;
A
#
# COMPACT_ATOMS: atom_id res chain seq x y z
N MET A 1 77.03 21.05 2.09
CA MET A 1 75.71 21.71 2.27
C MET A 1 74.75 21.13 1.23
N ILE A 2 74.63 19.80 1.12
CA ILE A 2 73.59 18.95 1.76
C ILE A 2 72.19 19.54 1.58
N GLY A 3 71.70 19.42 0.33
CA GLY A 3 70.34 19.75 -0.06
C GLY A 3 69.35 18.85 0.66
N LEU A 4 68.36 19.53 1.25
CA LEU A 4 67.30 18.99 2.08
C LEU A 4 66.48 17.91 1.36
N ALA A 5 66.29 16.81 2.07
CA ALA A 5 65.01 16.11 2.20
C ALA A 5 64.40 15.55 0.90
N MET A 6 64.97 14.42 0.47
CA MET A 6 64.24 13.36 -0.25
C MET A 6 62.99 12.94 0.55
N LEU A 7 61.84 13.47 0.15
CA LEU A 7 60.62 12.74 -0.22
C LEU A 7 60.43 11.29 0.33
N LEU A 8 60.42 11.11 1.65
CA LEU A 8 59.96 9.88 2.32
C LEU A 8 58.42 9.87 2.39
N LEU A 9 57.77 9.65 1.24
CA LEU A 9 56.33 9.38 1.12
C LEU A 9 56.03 7.91 1.44
N LEU A 10 56.22 7.49 2.69
CA LEU A 10 55.78 6.17 3.17
C LEU A 10 54.54 6.31 4.06
N ALA A 11 53.43 5.80 3.51
CA ALA A 11 52.22 5.27 4.16
C ALA A 11 51.27 6.23 4.92
N PRO A 12 49.99 6.35 4.49
CA PRO A 12 48.93 6.77 5.39
C PRO A 12 48.61 5.61 6.34
N ALA A 13 48.98 5.76 7.61
CA ALA A 13 48.46 4.95 8.70
C ALA A 13 46.96 5.25 8.87
N VAL A 14 46.13 4.45 8.19
CA VAL A 14 44.71 4.28 8.52
C VAL A 14 44.61 3.13 9.54
N HIS A 15 43.66 3.26 10.48
CA HIS A 15 43.43 2.47 11.71
C HIS A 15 44.18 3.01 12.93
N ALA A 16 43.57 3.30 14.09
CA ALA A 16 42.22 3.15 14.58
C ALA A 16 42.08 4.05 15.83
N GLU A 17 40.89 4.56 16.14
CA GLU A 17 40.46 4.70 17.55
C GLU A 17 38.94 4.90 17.62
N SER A 18 38.25 3.77 17.81
CA SER A 18 36.82 3.69 18.08
C SER A 18 36.57 3.92 19.58
N THR A 19 36.66 5.17 20.07
CA THR A 19 36.17 5.49 21.43
C THR A 19 35.66 6.93 21.55
N LYS A 20 34.36 7.15 21.36
CA LYS A 20 33.56 7.96 22.30
C LYS A 20 32.06 7.85 22.01
N ARG A 21 31.42 7.00 22.82
CA ARG A 21 30.02 7.15 23.20
C ARG A 21 29.78 8.58 23.65
N THR A 22 28.87 9.29 22.98
CA THR A 22 28.11 10.38 23.59
C THR A 22 26.67 10.28 23.10
N PRO A 23 25.76 9.60 23.82
CA PRO A 23 24.34 9.75 23.58
C PRO A 23 23.91 11.06 24.24
N GLN A 24 23.88 12.15 23.47
CA GLN A 24 23.23 13.38 23.91
C GLN A 24 22.12 13.77 22.94
N ARG A 25 20.90 13.32 23.29
CA ARG A 25 19.70 14.16 23.25
C ARG A 25 18.63 13.54 24.16
N THR A 26 18.86 13.62 25.46
CA THR A 26 17.75 13.73 26.41
C THR A 26 17.28 15.17 26.34
N SER A 27 16.12 15.42 25.77
CA SER A 27 15.31 16.56 26.18
C SER A 27 13.86 16.09 26.36
N PRO A 28 13.25 16.47 27.48
CA PRO A 28 11.99 15.94 27.99
C PRO A 28 10.81 16.58 27.28
N GLU A 29 9.63 15.99 27.43
CA GLU A 29 8.33 16.61 27.74
C GLU A 29 7.29 15.48 27.64
N ALA A 30 7.09 14.81 28.77
CA ALA A 30 6.06 13.81 28.96
C ALA A 30 4.69 14.50 28.94
N GLY A 31 4.10 14.59 27.75
CA GLY A 31 2.68 14.88 27.56
C GLY A 31 1.87 13.61 27.78
N ASP A 32 1.37 13.47 29.00
CA ASP A 32 0.23 12.66 29.41
C ASP A 32 -0.89 12.65 28.37
N ARG A 33 -1.15 11.50 27.72
CA ARG A 33 -2.46 11.07 27.21
C ARG A 33 -2.54 9.55 27.23
N ASP A 34 -2.76 9.04 28.43
CA ASP A 34 -3.28 7.71 28.71
C ASP A 34 -4.63 7.55 27.99
N ALA A 35 -4.59 7.11 26.73
CA ALA A 35 -5.76 6.63 26.02
C ALA A 35 -5.77 5.11 26.17
N ALA A 36 -6.46 4.67 27.22
CA ALA A 36 -6.84 3.30 27.49
C ALA A 36 -7.00 2.48 26.21
N VAL A 37 -6.03 1.59 25.94
CA VAL A 37 -6.27 0.44 25.09
C VAL A 37 -7.21 -0.45 25.89
N PRO A 38 -8.47 -0.67 25.46
CA PRO A 38 -9.30 -1.67 26.11
C PRO A 38 -8.60 -3.02 25.91
N THR A 39 -8.06 -3.56 27.00
CA THR A 39 -7.72 -4.98 27.10
C THR A 39 -9.01 -5.74 26.80
N VAL A 40 -9.11 -6.26 25.58
CA VAL A 40 -10.16 -7.20 25.21
C VAL A 40 -9.88 -8.48 26.01
N PRO A 41 -10.79 -8.94 26.88
CA PRO A 41 -10.59 -10.21 27.57
C PRO A 41 -10.53 -11.33 26.53
N GLN A 42 -9.38 -12.00 26.50
CA GLN A 42 -9.11 -13.15 25.66
C GLN A 42 -10.04 -14.29 26.06
N LEU A 43 -11.12 -14.48 25.29
CA LEU A 43 -12.00 -15.64 25.42
C LEU A 43 -11.20 -16.91 25.06
N PRO A 44 -11.23 -17.97 25.89
CA PRO A 44 -10.56 -19.22 25.57
C PRO A 44 -11.21 -19.86 24.34
N GLY A 45 -10.35 -20.28 23.41
CA GLY A 45 -10.71 -20.77 22.09
C GLY A 45 -11.67 -21.96 22.15
N ALA A 46 -12.81 -21.80 21.49
CA ALA A 46 -13.59 -22.92 21.01
C ALA A 46 -12.84 -23.53 19.83
N ALA A 47 -12.26 -24.72 20.06
CA ALA A 47 -11.82 -25.61 19.03
C ALA A 47 -12.99 -25.92 18.10
N LEU A 48 -12.86 -25.59 16.82
CA LEU A 48 -13.65 -26.18 15.75
C LEU A 48 -12.72 -27.08 14.95
N GLU A 49 -12.72 -28.36 15.32
CA GLU A 49 -12.17 -29.43 14.51
C GLU A 49 -13.05 -29.63 13.27
N GLY A 50 -12.40 -29.67 12.10
CA GLY A 50 -12.84 -30.49 10.97
C GLY A 50 -13.85 -29.87 10.01
N THR A 51 -13.40 -29.53 8.81
CA THR A 51 -13.76 -30.32 7.61
C THR A 51 -12.88 -29.93 6.43
N LYS A 52 -12.18 -30.93 5.92
CA LYS A 52 -11.44 -30.89 4.65
C LYS A 52 -12.45 -30.76 3.51
N ALA A 53 -12.54 -29.58 2.89
CA ALA A 53 -13.13 -29.42 1.57
C ALA A 53 -12.01 -29.08 0.59
N GLY A 54 -11.77 -29.97 -0.38
CA GLY A 54 -10.82 -29.75 -1.46
C GLY A 54 -11.26 -28.55 -2.31
N SER A 55 -10.47 -27.48 -2.29
CA SER A 55 -10.65 -26.35 -3.20
C SER A 55 -9.93 -26.64 -4.51
N LYS A 56 -10.64 -27.30 -5.41
CA LYS A 56 -10.41 -27.18 -6.85
C LYS A 56 -10.45 -25.68 -7.19
N ALA A 57 -9.33 -25.16 -7.69
CA ALA A 57 -9.14 -23.78 -8.12
C ALA A 57 -10.40 -23.27 -8.84
N THR A 58 -11.16 -22.45 -8.13
CA THR A 58 -12.24 -21.65 -8.70
C THR A 58 -11.79 -20.22 -8.46
N GLN A 59 -11.41 -19.58 -9.56
CA GLN A 59 -11.03 -18.18 -9.63
C GLN A 59 -12.02 -17.33 -8.82
N PRO A 60 -11.59 -16.23 -8.17
CA PRO A 60 -12.54 -15.27 -7.62
C PRO A 60 -13.38 -14.78 -8.81
N ARG A 61 -14.60 -15.29 -8.89
CA ARG A 61 -15.61 -14.81 -9.81
C ARG A 61 -15.69 -13.31 -9.60
N ALA A 62 -15.50 -12.57 -10.68
CA ALA A 62 -15.89 -11.17 -10.74
C ALA A 62 -17.28 -11.07 -10.11
N ILE A 63 -17.37 -10.33 -9.01
CA ILE A 63 -18.65 -9.96 -8.43
C ILE A 63 -19.22 -8.94 -9.42
N THR A 64 -19.83 -9.42 -10.50
CA THR A 64 -20.72 -8.60 -11.31
C THR A 64 -21.78 -8.07 -10.37
N PRO A 65 -21.99 -6.75 -10.26
CA PRO A 65 -23.10 -6.22 -9.47
C PRO A 65 -24.40 -6.83 -10.00
N PRO A 66 -25.31 -7.29 -9.13
CA PRO A 66 -26.59 -7.81 -9.59
C PRO A 66 -27.32 -6.71 -10.35
N LYS A 67 -27.59 -6.99 -11.61
CA LYS A 67 -28.47 -6.22 -12.48
C LYS A 67 -29.84 -6.17 -11.80
N THR A 68 -30.26 -4.95 -11.48
CA THR A 68 -31.49 -4.56 -10.78
C THR A 68 -32.71 -5.32 -11.28
N THR A 69 -33.44 -5.99 -10.38
CA THR A 69 -34.85 -6.31 -10.59
C THR A 69 -35.64 -5.54 -9.53
N GLY A 70 -36.46 -4.60 -9.99
CA GLY A 70 -37.13 -3.64 -9.14
C GLY A 70 -38.19 -4.24 -8.21
N ALA A 71 -38.37 -3.59 -7.07
CA ALA A 71 -39.59 -3.66 -6.27
C ALA A 71 -39.89 -2.26 -5.73
N THR A 72 -40.82 -1.62 -6.45
CA THR A 72 -41.80 -0.61 -6.06
C THR A 72 -41.74 -0.10 -4.61
N GLU A 73 -40.97 0.96 -4.35
CA GLU A 73 -41.30 1.86 -3.23
C GLU A 73 -41.85 3.17 -3.79
N ARG A 74 -43.17 3.32 -3.65
CA ARG A 74 -43.89 4.57 -3.88
C ARG A 74 -43.45 5.60 -2.83
N GLN A 75 -42.31 6.24 -3.08
CA GLN A 75 -41.91 7.43 -2.36
C GLN A 75 -42.75 8.60 -2.87
N LYS A 76 -43.74 8.92 -2.04
CA LYS A 76 -44.70 10.02 -2.13
C LYS A 76 -44.14 11.22 -2.88
N ALA A 77 -44.74 11.49 -4.05
CA ALA A 77 -44.50 12.70 -4.82
C ALA A 77 -44.89 13.93 -3.99
N VAL A 78 -43.91 14.61 -3.41
CA VAL A 78 -44.01 16.05 -3.16
C VAL A 78 -43.75 16.72 -4.50
N ALA A 79 -44.79 17.35 -5.05
CA ALA A 79 -44.64 18.17 -6.23
C ALA A 79 -43.72 19.36 -5.90
N PRO A 80 -42.63 19.61 -6.65
CA PRO A 80 -41.95 20.89 -6.57
C PRO A 80 -42.94 22.00 -7.03
N PRO A 81 -42.90 23.21 -6.45
CA PRO A 81 -43.61 24.33 -7.04
C PRO A 81 -43.11 24.48 -8.48
N ARG A 82 -44.04 24.44 -9.44
CA ARG A 82 -43.76 24.64 -10.86
C ARG A 82 -43.27 26.07 -11.06
N GLY A 83 -41.95 26.25 -10.98
CA GLY A 83 -41.27 27.37 -11.58
C GLY A 83 -41.46 27.26 -13.09
N SER A 84 -42.06 28.29 -13.67
CA SER A 84 -42.18 28.51 -15.11
C SER A 84 -40.82 28.90 -15.68
N GLU A 85 -39.89 27.94 -15.71
CA GLU A 85 -38.60 28.12 -16.35
C GLU A 85 -38.63 27.39 -17.71
N PRO A 86 -38.39 28.08 -18.84
CA PRO A 86 -38.36 27.45 -20.16
C PRO A 86 -37.24 26.40 -20.23
N PRO A 87 -37.41 25.29 -20.96
CA PRO A 87 -36.30 24.39 -21.23
C PRO A 87 -35.37 25.07 -22.24
N ASP A 88 -34.46 25.91 -21.76
CA ASP A 88 -33.39 26.41 -22.61
C ASP A 88 -32.50 25.21 -22.99
N ARG A 89 -32.65 24.81 -24.24
CA ARG A 89 -32.11 23.59 -24.84
C ARG A 89 -30.67 23.79 -25.26
N SER A 90 -29.88 24.38 -24.36
CA SER A 90 -28.46 24.60 -24.51
C SER A 90 -27.72 23.91 -23.36
N VAL A 91 -28.05 22.64 -23.09
CA VAL A 91 -27.13 21.80 -22.32
C VAL A 91 -25.98 21.49 -23.29
N PRO A 92 -24.79 22.09 -23.15
CA PRO A 92 -23.65 21.62 -23.93
C PRO A 92 -23.54 20.13 -23.61
N THR A 93 -23.58 19.31 -24.65
CA THR A 93 -23.29 17.88 -24.53
C THR A 93 -21.79 17.79 -24.22
N ALA A 94 -21.43 18.15 -22.99
CA ALA A 94 -20.10 17.99 -22.47
C ALA A 94 -19.86 16.49 -22.54
N SER A 95 -19.00 16.09 -23.48
CA SER A 95 -18.49 14.73 -23.50
C SER A 95 -18.04 14.39 -22.08
N PRO A 96 -18.39 13.22 -21.55
CA PRO A 96 -17.99 12.85 -20.20
C PRO A 96 -16.47 13.07 -20.09
N PRO A 97 -16.00 13.69 -19.00
CA PRO A 97 -14.57 13.93 -18.83
C PRO A 97 -13.85 12.60 -19.02
N ALA A 98 -12.75 12.64 -19.78
CA ALA A 98 -11.92 11.45 -19.96
C ALA A 98 -11.58 10.85 -18.58
N PRO A 99 -11.53 9.52 -18.45
CA PRO A 99 -11.13 8.91 -17.19
C PRO A 99 -9.75 9.44 -16.78
N PRO A 100 -9.52 9.64 -15.47
CA PRO A 100 -8.21 10.10 -15.00
C PRO A 100 -7.12 9.13 -15.49
N PRO A 101 -5.90 9.64 -15.76
CA PRO A 101 -4.82 8.80 -16.23
C PRO A 101 -4.50 7.71 -15.21
N LEU A 102 -4.29 6.50 -15.71
CA LEU A 102 -3.88 5.36 -14.90
C LEU A 102 -2.44 5.58 -14.39
N LYS A 103 -2.19 5.11 -13.16
CA LYS A 103 -0.92 5.24 -12.45
C LYS A 103 0.16 4.30 -12.99
N ALA A 104 1.40 4.76 -12.92
CA ALA A 104 2.57 4.00 -13.37
C ALA A 104 2.97 2.92 -12.35
N GLN A 105 3.85 1.99 -12.76
CA GLN A 105 4.39 0.99 -11.82
C GLN A 105 5.17 1.68 -10.69
N GLY A 106 5.02 1.18 -9.46
CA GLY A 106 5.67 1.71 -8.26
C GLY A 106 4.96 2.90 -7.62
N GLU A 107 3.88 3.40 -8.20
CA GLU A 107 3.06 4.45 -7.59
C GLU A 107 2.06 3.89 -6.57
N VAL A 108 1.70 4.71 -5.59
CA VAL A 108 0.76 4.34 -4.54
C VAL A 108 -0.65 4.17 -5.09
N CYS A 109 -1.28 3.05 -4.74
CA CYS A 109 -2.63 2.70 -5.12
C CYS A 109 -3.42 2.15 -3.93
N HIS A 110 -4.74 2.29 -4.01
CA HIS A 110 -5.68 1.65 -3.09
C HIS A 110 -6.55 0.60 -3.77
N PHE A 111 -6.68 0.67 -5.09
CA PHE A 111 -7.52 -0.20 -5.91
C PHE A 111 -6.78 -0.56 -7.21
N ASN A 112 -7.03 -1.76 -7.72
CA ASN A 112 -6.45 -2.28 -8.95
C ASN A 112 -6.69 -1.36 -10.16
N ASP A 113 -7.88 -0.79 -10.26
CA ASP A 113 -8.29 0.05 -11.39
C ASP A 113 -7.57 1.41 -11.44
N GLN A 114 -6.77 1.73 -10.42
CA GLN A 114 -5.93 2.92 -10.44
C GLN A 114 -4.64 2.69 -11.21
N CYS A 115 -4.20 1.44 -11.38
CA CYS A 115 -2.92 1.09 -11.97
C CYS A 115 -3.07 0.81 -13.46
N GLY A 116 -2.12 1.28 -14.28
CA GLY A 116 -2.08 0.96 -15.71
C GLY A 116 -1.99 -0.54 -15.99
N SER A 117 -1.44 -1.30 -15.03
CA SER A 117 -1.34 -2.75 -15.06
C SER A 117 -2.60 -3.47 -14.57
N GLY A 118 -3.49 -2.78 -13.85
CA GLY A 118 -4.63 -3.41 -13.16
C GLY A 118 -4.27 -4.18 -11.89
N PHE A 119 -3.04 -4.04 -11.35
CA PHE A 119 -2.61 -4.76 -10.15
C PHE A 119 -2.09 -3.80 -9.08
N CYS A 120 -2.82 -3.71 -7.98
CA CYS A 120 -2.42 -3.00 -6.78
C CYS A 120 -2.05 -4.02 -5.69
N VAL A 121 -0.75 -4.18 -5.41
CA VAL A 121 -0.23 -5.13 -4.41
C VAL A 121 0.69 -4.37 -3.47
N ASP A 122 0.64 -4.68 -2.18
CA ASP A 122 1.42 -3.99 -1.14
C ASP A 122 1.22 -2.46 -1.12
N GLY A 123 0.07 -1.99 -1.60
CA GLY A 123 -0.24 -0.56 -1.74
C GLY A 123 0.45 0.15 -2.90
N LEU A 124 1.11 -0.59 -3.81
CA LEU A 124 1.77 -0.05 -5.01
C LEU A 124 1.26 -0.69 -6.30
N CYS A 125 1.33 0.06 -7.40
CA CYS A 125 1.01 -0.45 -8.73
C CYS A 125 2.11 -1.39 -9.23
N CYS A 126 1.74 -2.65 -9.46
CA CYS A 126 2.68 -3.72 -9.80
C CYS A 126 2.59 -4.07 -11.27
N ASN A 127 3.69 -4.48 -11.89
CA ASN A 127 3.68 -4.99 -13.26
C ASN A 127 2.73 -6.21 -13.43
N THR A 128 2.59 -7.04 -12.39
CA THR A 128 1.72 -8.21 -12.33
C THR A 128 1.23 -8.44 -10.90
N GLN A 129 0.25 -9.32 -10.72
CA GLN A 129 -0.14 -9.81 -9.41
C GLN A 129 0.91 -10.79 -8.86
N CYS A 130 1.35 -10.58 -7.62
CA CYS A 130 2.16 -11.54 -6.89
C CYS A 130 1.33 -12.74 -6.48
N ARG A 131 1.68 -13.92 -7.00
CA ARG A 131 0.95 -15.18 -6.79
C ARG A 131 1.72 -16.15 -5.91
N GLY A 132 3.03 -15.97 -5.80
CA GLY A 132 3.88 -16.73 -4.90
C GLY A 132 3.66 -16.31 -3.44
N ALA A 133 3.77 -17.27 -2.53
CA ALA A 133 3.74 -17.00 -1.08
C ALA A 133 4.93 -16.14 -0.62
N CYS A 134 6.00 -16.09 -1.42
CA CYS A 134 7.23 -15.37 -1.16
C CYS A 134 7.56 -14.37 -2.27
N GLU A 135 6.54 -13.66 -2.75
CA GLU A 135 6.70 -12.57 -3.71
C GLU A 135 6.14 -11.28 -3.11
N ALA A 136 6.81 -10.15 -3.37
CA ALA A 136 6.30 -8.83 -3.04
C ALA A 136 6.57 -7.86 -4.17
N CYS A 137 5.75 -6.81 -4.20
CA CYS A 137 5.83 -5.75 -5.20
C CYS A 137 6.52 -4.48 -4.67
N SER A 138 6.66 -4.37 -3.35
CA SER A 138 7.39 -3.28 -2.73
C SER A 138 8.64 -3.77 -2.03
N ILE A 139 9.68 -2.94 -2.05
CA ILE A 139 10.91 -3.22 -1.30
C ILE A 139 10.64 -3.18 0.21
N TYR A 140 9.68 -2.37 0.63
CA TYR A 140 9.25 -2.31 2.03
C TYR A 140 8.70 -3.65 2.53
N HIS A 141 7.96 -4.36 1.67
CA HIS A 141 7.47 -5.71 1.95
C HIS A 141 8.49 -6.81 1.59
N GLY A 142 9.73 -6.46 1.25
CA GLY A 142 10.83 -7.40 1.03
C GLY A 142 11.08 -7.80 -0.43
N GLY A 143 10.38 -7.18 -1.40
CA GLY A 143 10.66 -7.37 -2.82
C GLY A 143 12.02 -6.80 -3.24
N GLN A 144 12.55 -7.24 -4.38
CA GLN A 144 13.81 -6.73 -4.93
C GLN A 144 13.65 -5.33 -5.55
N GLN A 145 12.47 -5.01 -6.06
CA GLN A 145 12.21 -3.78 -6.82
C GLN A 145 10.83 -3.20 -6.52
N GLN A 146 10.69 -1.88 -6.62
CA GLN A 146 9.41 -1.18 -6.45
C GLN A 146 8.55 -1.32 -7.71
N GLY A 147 7.29 -1.72 -7.55
CA GLY A 147 6.34 -1.85 -8.65
C GLY A 147 6.57 -3.07 -9.54
N VAL A 148 7.48 -3.95 -9.18
CA VAL A 148 7.72 -5.21 -9.89
C VAL A 148 7.54 -6.35 -8.91
N CYS A 149 6.63 -7.25 -9.23
CA CYS A 149 6.47 -8.45 -8.45
C CYS A 149 7.73 -9.31 -8.57
N THR A 150 8.45 -9.46 -7.47
CA THR A 150 9.72 -10.18 -7.41
C THR A 150 9.76 -11.08 -6.18
N PRO A 151 10.56 -12.16 -6.20
CA PRO A 151 10.79 -12.96 -5.01
C PRO A 151 11.33 -12.13 -3.86
N LEU A 152 10.89 -12.45 -2.65
CA LEU A 152 11.38 -11.82 -1.44
C LEU A 152 12.89 -11.98 -1.29
N VAL A 153 13.56 -10.95 -0.75
CA VAL A 153 14.94 -11.07 -0.29
C VAL A 153 14.96 -12.04 0.91
N PRO A 154 15.86 -13.03 0.96
CA PRO A 154 15.98 -13.91 2.11
C PRO A 154 16.11 -13.11 3.42
N GLY A 155 15.26 -13.40 4.41
CA GLY A 155 15.31 -12.72 5.70
C GLY A 155 14.68 -11.32 5.74
N SER A 156 13.97 -10.90 4.70
CA SER A 156 13.27 -9.60 4.66
C SER A 156 11.97 -9.56 5.49
N LEU A 157 11.42 -10.72 5.86
CA LEU A 157 10.24 -10.85 6.70
C LEU A 157 10.51 -11.87 7.82
N GLU A 158 10.25 -11.49 9.07
CA GLU A 158 10.44 -12.35 10.27
C GLU A 158 9.58 -13.64 10.26
N ARG A 159 8.70 -13.82 9.26
CA ARG A 159 7.80 -14.98 9.12
C ARG A 159 8.18 -15.98 8.03
N GLY A 160 9.42 -15.95 7.56
CA GLY A 160 9.99 -17.08 6.81
C GLY A 160 9.52 -17.15 5.36
N CYS A 161 10.10 -16.25 4.59
CA CYS A 161 10.57 -16.43 3.23
C CYS A 161 12.06 -16.02 3.24
#